data_AF-A0A4Q2DYM3-F1
#
_entry.id   AF-A0A4Q2DYM3-F1
#
_cell.length_a   1.000
_cell.length_b   1.000
_cell.length_c   1.000
_cell.angle_alpha   90.00
_cell.angle_beta   90.00
_cell.angle_gamma   90.00
#
_symmetry.space_group_name_H-M   'P 1'
#
loop_
_entity.id
_entity.type
_entity.pdbx_description
1 polymer ?
#
loop_
_entity_poly.entity_id
_entity_poly.type
_entity_poly.pdbx_seq_one_letter_code
_entity_poly.pdbx_strand_id
1 'polypeptide(L)'
;MSLSPSDAQKLVAFLRFMEENKDLMVGYNTKVPVEGYLMIGSLTVLFFDYLVTFDREVNYVWSSPWSLGLPLFYLNRYVPFIDLALFVHIQFSYLANERCHQHVSVAIWLVSVPSFFGQMIIVLRTCALWQNSRLIVWFLLLISCATLGVTSVFTARTLANMTYNVLTSVFIDNITGKTDDIELSTIQSRAASRMDRDWIT
;
A
#
# COMPACT_ATOMS: atom_id res chain seq x y z
N MET A 1 8.03 -2.21 -29.11
CA MET A 1 8.91 -1.13 -28.61
C MET A 1 10.19 -1.78 -28.13
N SER A 2 11.19 -1.91 -29.01
CA SER A 2 12.47 -2.57 -28.70
C SER A 2 13.35 -1.59 -27.94
N LEU A 3 13.61 -1.85 -26.66
CA LEU A 3 14.59 -1.07 -25.88
C LEU A 3 15.97 -1.22 -26.52
N SER A 4 16.61 -0.10 -26.86
CA SER A 4 17.97 -0.09 -27.39
C SER A 4 18.94 -0.57 -26.30
N PRO A 5 19.99 -1.34 -26.63
CA PRO A 5 21.00 -1.78 -25.64
C PRO A 5 21.66 -0.60 -24.90
N SER A 6 21.66 0.60 -25.50
CA SER A 6 22.13 1.84 -24.87
C SER A 6 21.23 2.34 -23.73
N ASP A 7 19.91 2.14 -23.81
CA ASP A 7 18.96 2.57 -22.77
C ASP A 7 19.00 1.63 -21.57
N ALA A 8 19.20 0.33 -21.82
CA ALA A 8 19.40 -0.67 -20.78
C ALA A 8 20.67 -0.37 -19.96
N GLN A 9 21.77 0.02 -20.62
CA GLN A 9 23.00 0.40 -19.91
C GLN A 9 22.84 1.66 -19.06
N LYS A 10 22.12 2.68 -19.56
CA LYS A 10 21.80 3.87 -18.78
C LYS A 10 20.97 3.53 -17.54
N LEU A 11 19.99 2.65 -17.70
CA LEU A 11 19.13 2.20 -16.61
C LEU A 11 19.95 1.42 -15.56
N VAL A 12 20.84 0.52 -15.99
CA VAL A 12 21.72 -0.22 -15.07
C VAL A 12 22.68 0.71 -14.34
N ALA A 13 23.26 1.72 -15.02
CA ALA A 13 24.12 2.72 -14.39
C ALA A 13 23.35 3.54 -13.35
N PHE A 14 22.11 3.94 -13.68
CA PHE A 14 21.22 4.62 -12.74
C PHE A 14 20.86 3.74 -11.54
N LEU A 15 20.56 2.46 -11.77
CA LEU A 15 20.25 1.50 -10.69
C LEU A 15 21.45 1.29 -9.76
N ARG A 16 22.68 1.19 -10.28
CA ARG A 16 23.89 1.12 -9.44
C ARG A 16 24.10 2.40 -8.63
N PHE A 17 23.88 3.56 -9.24
CA PHE A 17 23.94 4.83 -8.54
C PHE A 17 22.92 4.90 -7.40
N MET A 18 21.69 4.39 -7.62
CA MET A 18 20.66 4.30 -6.59
C MET A 18 21.06 3.36 -5.45
N GLU A 19 21.68 2.22 -5.76
CA GLU A 19 22.15 1.24 -4.78
C GLU A 19 23.28 1.79 -3.90
N GLU A 20 24.22 2.52 -4.50
CA GLU A 20 25.35 3.13 -3.81
C GLU A 20 24.92 4.29 -2.89
N ASN A 21 23.82 4.97 -3.21
CA ASN A 21 23.28 6.11 -2.46
C ASN A 21 22.01 5.78 -1.66
N LYS A 22 21.73 4.50 -1.38
CA LYS A 22 20.45 4.10 -0.77
C LYS A 22 20.19 4.78 0.58
N ASP A 23 21.22 4.94 1.41
CA ASP A 23 21.06 5.45 2.79
C ASP A 23 20.72 6.95 2.79
N LEU A 24 21.24 7.70 1.81
CA LEU A 24 20.87 9.09 1.55
C LEU A 24 19.42 9.20 1.07
N MET A 25 18.97 8.27 0.23
CA MET A 25 17.59 8.22 -0.27
C MET A 25 16.58 7.92 0.83
N VAL A 26 16.93 7.06 1.80
CA VAL A 26 16.08 6.76 2.97
C VAL A 26 15.86 8.01 3.82
N GLY A 27 16.91 8.81 4.04
CA GLY A 27 16.81 10.10 4.74
C GLY A 27 16.11 11.22 3.95
N TYR A 28 16.13 11.14 2.62
CA TYR A 28 15.41 12.08 1.76
C TYR A 28 13.91 11.76 1.69
N ASN A 29 13.54 10.48 1.64
CA ASN A 29 12.14 10.03 1.62
C ASN A 29 11.36 10.44 2.88
N THR A 30 12.07 10.63 4.01
CA THR A 30 11.48 11.14 5.26
C THR A 30 11.14 12.63 5.19
N LYS A 31 11.75 13.39 4.28
CA LYS A 31 11.52 14.84 4.10
C LYS A 31 10.63 15.15 2.90
N VAL A 32 10.70 14.33 1.86
CA VAL A 32 9.91 14.47 0.63
C VAL A 32 9.28 13.11 0.32
N PRO A 33 7.95 12.97 0.27
CA PRO A 33 7.30 11.70 -0.02
C PRO A 33 7.47 11.36 -1.52
N VAL A 34 8.62 10.76 -1.87
CA VAL A 34 9.00 10.42 -3.26
C VAL A 34 7.98 9.44 -3.86
N GLU A 35 7.45 8.56 -3.02
CA GLU A 35 6.41 7.59 -3.35
C GLU A 35 5.16 8.25 -3.97
N GLY A 36 4.69 9.36 -3.39
CA GLY A 36 3.51 10.07 -3.89
C GLY A 36 3.71 10.62 -5.31
N TYR A 37 4.89 11.17 -5.60
CA TYR A 37 5.21 11.68 -6.94
C TYR A 37 5.31 10.57 -7.99
N LEU A 38 5.92 9.44 -7.64
CA LEU A 38 5.99 8.27 -8.52
C LEU A 38 4.60 7.70 -8.82
N MET A 39 3.71 7.71 -7.84
CA MET A 39 2.32 7.26 -8.00
C MET A 39 1.52 8.21 -8.88
N ILE A 40 1.64 9.52 -8.70
CA ILE A 40 0.99 10.49 -9.59
C ILE A 40 1.50 10.35 -11.03
N GLY A 41 2.81 10.16 -11.20
CA GLY A 41 3.41 9.90 -12.52
C GLY A 41 2.83 8.63 -13.16
N SER A 42 2.75 7.55 -12.39
CA SER A 42 2.15 6.28 -12.82
C SER A 42 0.67 6.43 -13.17
N LEU A 43 -0.10 7.18 -12.38
CA LEU A 43 -1.50 7.49 -12.63
C LEU A 43 -1.66 8.25 -13.95
N THR A 44 -0.80 9.23 -14.20
CA THR A 44 -0.81 10.04 -15.43
C THR A 44 -0.54 9.19 -16.65
N VAL A 45 0.46 8.30 -16.58
CA VAL A 45 0.75 7.34 -17.67
C VAL A 45 -0.42 6.39 -17.90
N LEU A 46 -1.05 5.90 -16.83
CA LEU A 46 -2.22 5.02 -16.91
C LEU A 46 -3.41 5.73 -17.58
N PHE A 47 -3.68 6.99 -17.21
CA PHE A 47 -4.71 7.81 -17.86
C PHE A 47 -4.39 8.08 -19.32
N PHE A 48 -3.13 8.36 -19.66
CA PHE A 48 -2.73 8.59 -21.04
C PHE A 48 -2.94 7.33 -21.89
N ASP A 49 -2.49 6.18 -21.40
CA ASP A 49 -2.70 4.89 -22.09
C ASP A 49 -4.20 4.61 -22.25
N TYR A 50 -5.02 4.95 -21.24
CA TYR A 50 -6.47 4.83 -21.29
C TYR A 50 -7.08 5.61 -22.46
N LEU A 51 -6.75 6.89 -22.58
CA LEU A 51 -7.28 7.77 -23.62
C LEU A 51 -6.91 7.28 -25.02
N VAL A 52 -5.69 6.79 -25.19
CA VAL A 52 -5.19 6.29 -26.49
C VAL A 52 -5.87 4.96 -26.89
N THR A 53 -6.18 4.09 -25.94
CA THR A 53 -6.85 2.81 -26.23
C THR A 53 -8.38 2.90 -26.23
N PHE A 54 -8.97 3.93 -25.64
CA PHE A 54 -10.43 4.09 -25.50
C PHE A 54 -11.18 4.05 -26.83
N ASP A 55 -10.69 4.78 -27.84
CA ASP A 55 -11.34 4.85 -29.16
C ASP A 55 -11.47 3.46 -29.82
N ARG A 56 -10.41 2.65 -29.72
CA ARG A 56 -10.43 1.27 -30.22
C ARG A 56 -11.33 0.38 -29.37
N GLU A 57 -11.34 0.55 -28.05
CA GLU A 57 -12.19 -0.26 -27.17
C GLU A 57 -13.68 -0.02 -27.40
N VAL A 58 -14.11 1.22 -27.61
CA VAL A 58 -15.52 1.51 -27.91
C VAL A 58 -15.93 0.84 -29.22
N ASN A 59 -15.09 0.88 -30.24
CA ASN A 59 -15.39 0.28 -31.54
C ASN A 59 -15.42 -1.27 -31.51
N TYR A 60 -14.53 -1.92 -30.76
CA TYR A 60 -14.39 -3.39 -30.78
C TYR A 60 -15.07 -4.12 -29.62
N VAL A 61 -15.09 -3.54 -28.41
CA VAL A 61 -15.61 -4.21 -27.20
C VAL A 61 -17.11 -4.02 -27.06
N TRP A 62 -17.64 -2.83 -27.38
CA TRP A 62 -19.07 -2.55 -27.24
C TRP A 62 -19.92 -3.23 -28.32
N SER A 63 -19.31 -3.60 -29.45
CA SER A 63 -19.98 -4.32 -30.53
C SER A 63 -19.85 -5.86 -30.41
N SER A 64 -19.13 -6.37 -29.42
CA SER A 64 -18.89 -7.81 -29.23
C SER A 64 -19.98 -8.46 -28.35
N PRO A 65 -20.37 -9.72 -28.61
CA PRO A 65 -21.29 -10.45 -27.74
C PRO A 65 -20.74 -10.56 -26.31
N TRP A 66 -21.63 -10.44 -25.32
CA TRP A 66 -21.32 -10.54 -23.90
C TRP A 66 -20.65 -11.88 -23.57
N SER A 67 -19.33 -11.86 -23.38
CA SER A 67 -18.51 -12.99 -22.93
C SER A 67 -18.01 -12.76 -21.50
N LEU A 68 -17.69 -13.83 -20.77
CA LEU A 68 -17.04 -13.76 -19.45
C LEU A 68 -15.74 -12.94 -19.46
N GLY A 69 -15.12 -12.73 -20.62
CA GLY A 69 -13.96 -11.85 -20.79
C GLY A 69 -14.25 -10.36 -20.63
N LEU A 70 -15.49 -9.90 -20.89
CA LEU A 70 -15.87 -8.49 -20.85
C LEU A 70 -15.82 -7.89 -19.42
N PRO A 71 -16.50 -8.46 -18.40
CA PRO A 71 -16.42 -7.94 -17.04
C PRO A 71 -15.00 -8.06 -16.47
N LEU A 72 -14.26 -9.10 -16.86
CA LEU A 72 -12.88 -9.31 -16.44
C LEU A 72 -11.92 -8.26 -17.04
N PHE A 73 -12.17 -7.87 -18.29
CA PHE A 73 -11.47 -6.79 -18.97
C PHE A 73 -11.68 -5.46 -18.25
N TYR A 74 -12.94 -5.14 -17.90
CA TYR A 74 -13.26 -3.95 -17.13
C TYR A 74 -12.63 -3.97 -15.73
N LEU A 75 -12.69 -5.11 -15.02
CA LEU A 75 -12.04 -5.25 -13.71
C LEU A 75 -10.53 -5.00 -13.79
N ASN A 76 -9.84 -5.61 -14.76
CA ASN A 76 -8.40 -5.38 -14.93
C ASN A 76 -8.08 -3.91 -15.23
N ARG A 77 -8.97 -3.23 -15.96
CA ARG A 77 -8.75 -1.85 -16.36
C ARG A 77 -9.06 -0.86 -15.25
N TYR A 78 -10.14 -1.04 -14.48
CA TYR A 78 -10.60 -0.08 -13.48
C TYR A 78 -10.01 -0.31 -12.08
N VAL A 79 -9.63 -1.54 -11.72
CA VAL A 79 -9.05 -1.84 -10.40
C VAL A 79 -7.78 -1.02 -10.13
N PRO A 80 -6.81 -0.90 -11.06
CA PRO A 80 -5.61 -0.08 -10.83
C PRO A 80 -5.90 1.42 -10.69
N PHE A 81 -6.93 1.95 -11.36
CA PHE A 81 -7.32 3.36 -11.22
C PHE A 81 -7.86 3.66 -9.82
N ILE A 82 -8.75 2.80 -9.32
CA ILE A 82 -9.32 2.94 -7.98
C ILE A 82 -8.20 2.79 -6.95
N ASP A 83 -7.34 1.79 -7.12
CA ASP A 83 -6.22 1.52 -6.23
C ASP A 83 -5.25 2.71 -6.14
N LEU A 84 -4.74 3.21 -7.28
CA LEU A 84 -3.85 4.37 -7.29
C LEU A 84 -4.53 5.63 -6.75
N ALA A 85 -5.80 5.88 -7.06
CA ALA A 85 -6.51 7.05 -6.57
C ALA A 85 -6.66 7.02 -5.04
N LEU A 86 -7.01 5.87 -4.48
CA LEU A 86 -7.05 5.66 -3.03
C LEU A 86 -5.67 5.80 -2.39
N PHE A 87 -4.63 5.26 -3.01
CA PHE A 87 -3.28 5.33 -2.49
C PHE A 87 -2.74 6.76 -2.47
N VAL A 88 -2.95 7.52 -3.55
CA VAL A 88 -2.64 8.96 -3.61
C VAL A 88 -3.45 9.71 -2.56
N HIS A 89 -4.75 9.44 -2.43
CA HIS A 89 -5.57 10.09 -1.40
C HIS A 89 -5.03 9.85 0.02
N ILE A 90 -4.60 8.63 0.32
CA ILE A 90 -4.01 8.27 1.62
C ILE A 90 -2.68 8.99 1.85
N GLN A 91 -1.83 9.08 0.83
CA GLN A 91 -0.51 9.72 0.92
C GLN A 91 -0.58 11.25 1.06
N PHE A 92 -1.56 11.89 0.40
CA PHE A 92 -1.75 13.34 0.47
C PHE A 92 -2.60 13.81 1.66
N SER A 93 -3.33 12.91 2.31
CA SER A 93 -4.05 13.20 3.54
C SER A 93 -3.04 13.37 4.69
N TYR A 94 -2.61 14.62 4.92
CA TYR A 94 -1.67 14.98 5.96
C TYR A 94 -2.13 14.46 7.34
N LEU A 95 -1.20 13.78 8.01
CA LEU A 95 -1.34 13.03 9.25
C LEU A 95 -2.07 13.81 10.36
N ALA A 96 -3.34 13.47 10.60
CA ALA A 96 -3.87 13.52 11.95
C ALA A 96 -3.57 12.15 12.59
N ASN A 97 -2.65 12.16 13.54
CA ASN A 97 -2.00 11.01 14.20
C ASN A 97 -2.97 10.00 14.87
N GLU A 98 -4.28 10.26 14.85
CA GLU A 98 -5.29 9.48 15.56
C GLU A 98 -5.73 8.19 14.82
N ARG A 99 -5.37 8.00 13.54
CA ARG A 99 -5.87 6.86 12.73
C ARG A 99 -4.82 6.03 12.00
N CYS A 100 -3.62 5.92 12.56
CA CYS A 100 -2.53 5.10 12.02
C CYS A 100 -2.96 3.65 11.68
N HIS A 101 -3.76 3.01 12.54
CA HIS A 101 -4.26 1.65 12.30
C HIS A 101 -5.17 1.54 11.07
N GLN A 102 -6.03 2.54 10.83
CA GLN A 102 -6.94 2.52 9.68
C GLN A 102 -6.17 2.73 8.38
N HIS A 103 -5.20 3.65 8.35
CA HIS A 103 -4.36 3.86 7.18
C HIS A 103 -3.56 2.61 6.80
N VAL A 104 -2.95 1.94 7.79
CA VAL A 104 -2.18 0.71 7.56
C VAL A 104 -3.09 -0.43 7.09
N SER A 105 -4.25 -0.60 7.72
CA SER A 105 -5.21 -1.64 7.32
C SER A 105 -5.71 -1.41 5.89
N VAL A 106 -6.09 -0.16 5.55
CA VAL A 106 -6.55 0.18 4.20
C VAL A 106 -5.44 -0.04 3.18
N ALA A 107 -4.19 0.36 3.45
CA ALA A 107 -3.05 0.13 2.56
C ALA A 107 -2.82 -1.37 2.28
N ILE A 108 -2.97 -2.21 3.30
CA ILE A 108 -2.87 -3.67 3.17
C ILE A 108 -3.97 -4.23 2.26
N TRP A 109 -5.22 -3.78 2.45
CA TRP A 109 -6.34 -4.21 1.61
C TRP A 109 -6.19 -3.74 0.17
N LEU A 110 -5.71 -2.51 -0.03
CA LEU A 110 -5.43 -1.94 -1.35
C LEU A 110 -4.43 -2.77 -2.13
N VAL A 111 -3.38 -3.32 -1.52
CA VAL A 111 -2.43 -4.19 -2.23
C VAL A 111 -3.00 -5.61 -2.45
N SER A 112 -3.77 -6.13 -1.49
CA SER A 112 -4.21 -7.52 -1.50
C SER A 112 -5.31 -7.79 -2.53
N VAL A 113 -6.21 -6.83 -2.76
CA VAL A 113 -7.37 -6.98 -3.65
C VAL A 113 -6.95 -7.05 -5.15
N PRO A 114 -6.15 -6.11 -5.69
CA PRO A 114 -5.65 -6.15 -7.06
C PRO A 114 -4.79 -7.37 -7.34
N SER A 115 -4.00 -7.83 -6.36
CA SER A 115 -3.20 -9.06 -6.48
C SER A 115 -4.07 -10.28 -6.75
N PHE A 116 -5.18 -10.44 -6.02
CA PHE A 116 -6.13 -11.52 -6.24
C PHE A 116 -6.76 -11.47 -7.65
N PHE A 117 -7.26 -10.31 -8.05
CA PHE A 117 -7.86 -10.15 -9.38
C PHE A 117 -6.84 -10.37 -10.51
N GLY A 118 -5.61 -9.88 -10.35
CA GLY A 118 -4.52 -10.07 -11.30
C GLY A 118 -4.22 -11.54 -11.58
N GLN A 119 -4.19 -12.37 -10.53
CA GLN A 119 -3.98 -13.81 -10.68
C GLN A 119 -5.13 -14.49 -11.44
N MET A 120 -6.38 -14.13 -11.13
CA MET A 120 -7.54 -14.68 -11.84
C MET A 120 -7.50 -14.34 -13.34
N ILE A 121 -7.09 -13.13 -13.69
CA ILE A 121 -6.94 -12.68 -15.09
C ILE A 121 -5.87 -13.47 -15.82
N ILE A 122 -4.71 -13.68 -15.19
CA ILE A 122 -3.59 -14.42 -15.77
C ILE A 122 -4.01 -15.87 -16.04
N VAL A 123 -4.70 -16.52 -15.10
CA VAL A 123 -5.22 -17.88 -15.27
C VAL A 123 -6.21 -17.94 -16.42
N LEU A 124 -7.19 -17.03 -16.46
CA LEU A 124 -8.22 -17.00 -17.51
C LEU A 124 -7.64 -16.80 -18.91
N ARG A 125 -6.68 -15.88 -19.07
CA ARG A 125 -5.99 -15.68 -20.36
C ARG A 125 -5.20 -16.91 -20.78
N THR A 126 -4.53 -17.57 -19.84
CA THR A 126 -3.73 -18.76 -20.14
C THR A 126 -4.63 -19.94 -20.51
N CYS A 127 -5.78 -20.10 -19.86
CA CYS A 127 -6.80 -21.08 -20.23
C CYS A 127 -7.30 -20.90 -21.66
N ALA A 128 -7.53 -19.64 -22.08
CA ALA A 128 -7.97 -19.31 -23.43
C ALA A 128 -6.88 -19.57 -24.48
N LEU A 129 -5.62 -19.23 -24.18
CA LEU A 129 -4.49 -19.41 -25.09
C LEU A 129 -4.17 -20.89 -25.33
N TRP A 130 -4.31 -21.74 -24.31
CA TRP A 130 -3.84 -23.12 -24.34
C TRP A 130 -4.95 -24.19 -24.48
N GLN A 131 -6.15 -23.78 -24.90
CA GLN A 131 -7.33 -24.65 -25.08
C GLN A 131 -7.52 -25.63 -23.90
N ASN A 132 -7.33 -25.14 -22.67
CA ASN A 132 -7.56 -25.90 -21.45
C ASN A 132 -6.70 -27.18 -21.26
N SER A 133 -5.44 -27.18 -21.72
CA SER A 133 -4.50 -28.26 -21.36
C SER A 133 -4.33 -28.32 -19.84
N ARG A 134 -4.84 -29.39 -19.22
CA ARG A 134 -5.02 -29.47 -17.75
C ARG A 134 -3.71 -29.31 -16.98
N LEU A 135 -2.59 -29.77 -17.53
CA LEU A 135 -1.28 -29.69 -16.88
C LEU A 135 -0.83 -28.24 -16.66
N ILE A 136 -0.97 -27.38 -17.68
CA ILE A 136 -0.57 -25.98 -17.60
C ILE A 136 -1.50 -25.21 -16.66
N VAL A 137 -2.81 -25.51 -16.70
CA VAL A 137 -3.78 -24.89 -15.78
C VAL A 137 -3.45 -25.26 -14.32
N TRP A 138 -3.16 -26.53 -14.03
CA TRP A 138 -2.76 -26.96 -12.69
C TRP A 138 -1.45 -26.31 -12.23
N PHE A 139 -0.46 -26.18 -13.12
CA PHE A 139 0.80 -25.51 -12.81
C PHE A 139 0.60 -24.02 -12.49
N LEU A 140 -0.18 -23.30 -13.30
CA LEU A 140 -0.51 -21.89 -13.04
C LEU A 140 -1.33 -21.70 -11.76
N LEU A 141 -2.30 -22.58 -11.50
CA LEU A 141 -3.07 -22.55 -10.27
C LEU A 141 -2.18 -22.78 -9.05
N LEU A 142 -1.26 -23.74 -9.13
CA LEU A 142 -0.33 -24.03 -8.04
C LEU A 142 0.57 -22.81 -7.73
N ILE A 143 1.13 -22.17 -8.76
CA ILE A 143 1.90 -20.94 -8.61
C ILE A 143 1.04 -19.82 -8.02
N SER A 144 -0.19 -19.62 -8.52
CA SER A 144 -1.10 -18.59 -8.02
C SER A 144 -1.43 -18.81 -6.54
N CYS A 145 -1.80 -20.04 -6.16
CA CYS A 145 -2.02 -20.43 -4.77
C CYS A 145 -0.78 -20.21 -3.89
N ALA A 146 0.42 -20.54 -4.38
CA ALA A 146 1.66 -20.29 -3.65
C ALA A 146 1.86 -18.79 -3.41
N THR A 147 1.64 -17.94 -4.42
CA THR A 147 1.74 -16.48 -4.26
C THR A 147 0.72 -15.92 -3.29
N LEU A 148 -0.53 -16.39 -3.29
CA LEU A 148 -1.54 -16.02 -2.29
C LEU A 148 -1.13 -16.45 -0.88
N GLY A 149 -0.58 -17.65 -0.74
CA GLY A 149 -0.03 -18.16 0.52
C GLY A 149 1.07 -17.24 1.05
N VAL A 150 2.03 -16.86 0.21
CA VAL A 150 3.12 -15.94 0.60
C VAL A 150 2.56 -14.57 1.01
N THR A 151 1.64 -14.00 0.23
CA THR A 151 1.04 -12.69 0.55
C THR A 151 0.25 -12.72 1.85
N SER A 152 -0.52 -13.78 2.11
CA SER A 152 -1.31 -13.90 3.34
C SER A 152 -0.41 -14.03 4.57
N VAL A 153 0.68 -14.81 4.49
CA VAL A 153 1.68 -14.90 5.56
C VAL A 153 2.35 -13.56 5.78
N PHE A 154 2.80 -12.88 4.73
CA PHE A 154 3.44 -11.57 4.83
C PHE A 154 2.51 -10.52 5.47
N THR A 155 1.25 -10.49 5.04
CA THR A 155 0.22 -9.61 5.61
C THR A 155 -0.04 -9.93 7.09
N ALA A 156 -0.17 -11.21 7.44
CA ALA A 156 -0.36 -11.62 8.83
C ALA A 156 0.83 -11.24 9.72
N ARG A 157 2.06 -11.40 9.23
CA ARG A 157 3.28 -10.98 9.93
C ARG A 157 3.35 -9.47 10.12
N THR A 158 2.99 -8.72 9.09
CA THR A 158 2.97 -7.25 9.14
C THR A 158 1.93 -6.75 10.13
N LEU A 159 0.70 -7.28 10.09
CA LEU A 159 -0.35 -6.96 11.04
C LEU A 159 0.06 -7.31 12.48
N ALA A 160 0.63 -8.49 12.71
CA ALA A 160 1.10 -8.90 14.04
C ALA A 160 2.17 -7.94 14.59
N ASN A 161 3.20 -7.64 13.79
CA ASN A 161 4.27 -6.72 14.18
C ASN A 161 3.74 -5.32 14.51
N MET A 162 2.76 -4.83 13.74
CA MET A 162 2.13 -3.53 13.98
C MET A 162 1.29 -3.54 15.27
N THR A 163 0.55 -4.62 15.55
CA THR A 163 -0.20 -4.77 16.81
C THR A 163 0.72 -4.68 18.03
N TYR A 164 1.91 -5.30 17.99
CA TYR A 164 2.89 -5.18 19.09
C TYR A 164 3.39 -3.75 19.28
N ASN A 165 3.71 -3.04 18.18
CA ASN A 165 4.17 -1.64 18.23
C ASN A 165 3.07 -0.67 18.71
N VAL A 166 1.82 -0.90 18.31
CA VAL A 166 0.68 -0.09 18.77
C VAL A 166 0.39 -0.36 20.25
N LEU A 167 0.33 -1.62 20.68
CA LEU A 167 0.11 -1.96 22.09
C LEU A 167 1.20 -1.38 22.99
N THR A 168 2.45 -1.40 22.54
CA THR A 168 3.56 -0.77 23.29
C THR A 168 3.40 0.75 23.34
N SER A 169 3.03 1.43 22.24
CA SER A 169 2.77 2.89 22.29
C SER A 169 1.61 3.26 23.23
N VAL A 170 0.48 2.55 23.15
CA VAL A 170 -0.68 2.76 24.03
C VAL A 170 -0.35 2.45 25.48
N PHE A 171 0.46 1.40 25.74
CA PHE A 171 0.90 1.07 27.08
C PHE A 171 1.85 2.12 27.65
N ILE A 172 2.78 2.64 26.85
CA ILE A 172 3.68 3.74 27.24
C ILE A 172 2.87 5.00 27.52
N ASP A 173 1.93 5.39 26.65
CA ASP A 173 1.06 6.57 26.84
C ASP A 173 0.17 6.43 28.08
N ASN A 174 -0.34 5.23 28.36
CA ASN A 174 -1.12 4.97 29.56
C ASN A 174 -0.26 5.01 30.83
N ILE A 175 1.04 4.65 30.75
CA ILE A 175 1.97 4.81 31.86
C ILE A 175 2.33 6.29 32.04
N THR A 176 2.72 7.02 30.99
CA THR A 176 3.10 8.43 31.09
C THR A 176 1.93 9.32 31.47
N GLY A 177 0.76 9.14 30.85
CA GLY A 177 -0.47 9.85 31.22
C GLY A 177 -0.91 9.58 32.66
N LYS A 178 -0.78 8.33 33.12
CA LYS A 178 -1.01 8.00 34.54
C LYS A 178 0.06 8.60 35.46
N THR A 179 1.30 8.72 35.00
CA THR A 179 2.40 9.29 35.78
C THR A 179 2.22 10.80 35.93
N ASP A 180 1.81 11.51 34.88
CA ASP A 180 1.53 12.95 34.91
C ASP A 180 0.33 13.27 35.82
N ASP A 181 -0.74 12.45 35.79
CA ASP A 181 -1.89 12.59 36.69
C ASP A 181 -1.55 12.31 38.17
N ILE A 182 -0.68 11.32 38.42
CA ILE A 182 -0.21 10.99 39.77
C ILE A 182 0.77 12.06 40.30
N GLU A 183 1.65 12.60 39.47
CA GLU A 183 2.53 13.70 39.86
C GLU A 183 1.75 15.00 40.12
N LEU A 184 0.80 15.38 39.25
CA LEU A 184 -0.04 16.57 39.48
C LEU A 184 -0.86 16.46 40.77
N SER A 185 -1.49 15.32 41.04
CA SER A 185 -2.26 15.11 42.26
C SER A 185 -1.38 15.07 43.53
N THR A 186 -0.16 14.53 43.43
CA THR A 186 0.82 14.52 44.53
C THR A 186 1.40 15.92 44.79
N ILE A 187 1.65 16.71 43.75
CA ILE A 187 2.11 18.10 43.87
C ILE A 187 1.01 18.99 44.44
N GLN A 188 -0.24 18.84 43.97
CA GLN A 188 -1.39 19.59 44.53
C GLN A 188 -1.62 19.27 46.01
N SER A 189 -1.53 18.01 46.41
CA SER A 189 -1.67 17.62 47.83
C SER A 189 -0.49 18.09 48.70
N ARG A 190 0.74 18.09 48.17
CA ARG A 190 1.91 18.70 48.86
C ARG A 190 1.81 20.21 48.97
N ALA A 191 1.29 20.89 47.94
CA ALA A 191 1.07 22.34 47.97
C ALA A 191 -0.01 22.70 49.00
N ALA A 192 -1.13 21.98 49.04
CA ALA A 192 -2.20 22.19 50.01
C ALA A 192 -1.73 21.97 51.46
N SER A 193 -0.95 20.91 51.72
CA SER A 193 -0.40 20.65 53.06
C SER A 193 0.74 21.59 53.48
N ARG A 194 1.45 22.21 52.53
CA ARG A 194 2.44 23.25 52.81
C ARG A 194 1.75 24.57 53.15
N MET A 195 0.69 24.93 52.42
CA MET A 195 -0.08 26.15 52.69
C MET A 195 -0.74 26.11 54.06
N ASP A 196 -1.28 24.96 54.49
CA ASP A 196 -1.90 24.79 55.81
C ASP A 196 -0.89 24.93 56.98
N ARG A 197 0.38 24.55 56.77
CA ARG A 197 1.44 24.76 57.78
C ARG A 197 1.84 26.23 57.95
N ASP A 198 1.77 27.02 56.89
CA ASP A 198 2.19 28.43 56.93
C ASP A 198 1.14 29.35 57.60
N TRP A 199 -0.09 28.87 57.86
CA TRP A 199 -1.13 29.60 58.61
C TRP A 199 -1.09 29.38 60.13
N ILE A 200 -0.28 28.44 60.63
CA ILE A 200 -0.24 28.03 62.06
C ILE A 200 1.03 28.57 62.77
N THR A 201 1.86 29.38 62.10
CA THR A 201 3.01 30.10 62.67
C THR A 201 2.91 31.59 62.42
#